data_AF-A0A818LLZ7-F1
#
_entry.id   AF-A0A818LLZ7-F1
#
_cell.length_a   1.000
_cell.length_b   1.000
_cell.length_c   1.000
_cell.angle_alpha   90.00
_cell.angle_beta   90.00
_cell.angle_gamma   90.00
#
_symmetry.space_group_name_H-M   'P 1'
#
loop_
_entity.id
_entity.type
_entity.pdbx_description
1 polymer ?
#
loop_
_entity_poly.entity_id
_entity_poly.type
_entity_poly.pdbx_seq_one_letter_code
_entity_poly.pdbx_strand_id
1 'polypeptide(L)'
;MHNQKSSYINWSYSGSTDMSFGTGATTSEKILGYGAGLIALAFYSYFFLMKIYPWNSWQYLLASLLAFDIAGGLVCNCLNSCKRFYSTSLQSEETSITVRLLKRHWFFTIIHIHPLIIQCCFGSSYIGIYGIFWYFALQSSAFIVMKTPLYLQRPMAMLCCLIALLFNSYIIRALNGFEWLIPALFIKIVYGHLVQEEPYRPLTEKHLNHLSN
;
A
#
# COMPACT_ATOMS: atom_id res chain seq x y z
N MET A 1 17.21 -25.61 7.52
CA MET A 1 16.06 -26.21 6.79
C MET A 1 14.82 -26.23 7.69
N HIS A 2 14.31 -25.07 8.08
CA HIS A 2 13.20 -24.96 9.03
C HIS A 2 12.17 -23.98 8.46
N ASN A 3 10.90 -24.39 8.48
CA ASN A 3 9.69 -23.61 8.20
C ASN A 3 9.04 -23.62 6.79
N GLN A 4 9.59 -24.28 5.76
CA GLN A 4 8.84 -24.45 4.49
C GLN A 4 7.63 -25.39 4.60
N LYS A 5 7.51 -26.16 5.70
CA LYS A 5 6.39 -27.06 5.96
C LYS A 5 5.18 -26.39 6.64
N SER A 6 5.16 -25.07 6.84
CA SER A 6 4.05 -24.41 7.56
C SER A 6 3.07 -23.66 6.65
N SER A 7 3.36 -23.55 5.36
CA SER A 7 2.52 -22.81 4.41
C SER A 7 2.47 -23.44 3.02
N TYR A 8 1.45 -23.07 2.25
CA TYR A 8 1.25 -23.51 0.87
C TYR A 8 0.75 -22.36 0.00
N ILE A 9 1.04 -22.39 -1.30
CA ILE A 9 0.55 -21.39 -2.26
C ILE A 9 -0.93 -21.64 -2.50
N ASN A 10 -1.75 -20.60 -2.36
CA ASN A 10 -3.17 -20.69 -2.68
C ASN A 10 -3.66 -19.38 -3.26
N TRP A 11 -4.14 -19.37 -4.50
CA TRP A 11 -4.74 -18.17 -5.13
C TRP A 11 -6.22 -18.01 -4.84
N SER A 12 -6.92 -19.08 -4.43
CA SER A 12 -8.36 -19.06 -4.19
C SER A 12 -8.72 -18.31 -2.90
N TYR A 13 -9.89 -17.68 -2.92
CA TYR A 13 -10.55 -17.11 -1.74
C TYR A 13 -12.05 -16.97 -1.99
N SER A 14 -12.83 -16.84 -0.91
CA SER A 14 -14.27 -16.60 -0.93
C SER A 14 -14.71 -15.87 0.35
N GLY A 15 -15.95 -15.38 0.37
CA GLY A 15 -16.55 -14.73 1.53
C GLY A 15 -16.72 -13.22 1.37
N SER A 16 -17.04 -12.55 2.48
CA SER A 16 -17.34 -11.12 2.47
C SER A 16 -16.16 -10.30 1.94
N THR A 17 -16.47 -9.39 1.01
CA THR A 17 -15.47 -8.54 0.36
C THR A 17 -14.76 -7.67 1.38
N ASP A 18 -13.43 -7.73 1.39
CA ASP A 18 -12.57 -6.86 2.19
C ASP A 18 -11.53 -6.20 1.27
N MET A 19 -11.75 -4.93 0.93
CA MET A 19 -10.85 -4.18 0.05
C MET A 19 -9.59 -3.68 0.77
N SER A 20 -9.57 -3.70 2.11
CA SER A 20 -8.42 -3.19 2.87
C SER A 20 -7.38 -4.28 3.07
N PHE A 21 -7.82 -5.47 3.47
CA PHE A 21 -6.93 -6.59 3.80
C PHE A 21 -6.97 -7.70 2.75
N GLY A 22 -7.88 -7.65 1.80
CA GLY A 22 -8.19 -8.75 0.89
C GLY A 22 -9.12 -9.77 1.53
N THR A 23 -10.10 -10.23 0.75
CA THR A 23 -11.08 -11.23 1.19
C THR A 23 -10.40 -12.49 1.75
N GLY A 24 -10.85 -12.93 2.92
CA GLY A 24 -10.29 -14.09 3.61
C GLY A 24 -8.95 -13.84 4.32
N ALA A 25 -8.58 -12.58 4.59
CA ALA A 25 -7.44 -12.23 5.43
C ALA A 25 -7.53 -12.89 6.81
N THR A 26 -6.41 -13.47 7.26
CA THR A 26 -6.26 -14.01 8.62
C THR A 26 -6.27 -12.90 9.67
N THR A 27 -6.51 -13.27 10.92
CA THR A 27 -6.39 -12.34 12.05
C THR A 27 -5.00 -11.71 12.13
N SER A 28 -3.94 -12.50 11.91
CA SER A 28 -2.56 -12.00 11.92
C SER A 28 -2.31 -10.97 10.80
N GLU A 29 -2.83 -11.22 9.60
CA GLU A 29 -2.76 -10.27 8.47
C GLU A 29 -3.47 -8.95 8.82
N LYS A 30 -4.65 -9.01 9.45
CA LYS A 30 -5.41 -7.82 9.90
C LYS A 30 -4.67 -7.05 11.00
N ILE A 31 -4.10 -7.74 11.99
CA ILE A 31 -3.32 -7.11 13.07
C ILE A 31 -2.13 -6.35 12.49
N LEU A 32 -1.41 -6.92 11.52
CA LEU A 32 -0.28 -6.24 10.88
C LEU A 32 -0.71 -4.96 10.16
N GLY A 33 -1.76 -5.03 9.34
CA GLY A 33 -2.23 -3.86 8.59
C GLY A 33 -2.77 -2.76 9.50
N TYR A 34 -3.61 -3.10 10.50
CA TYR A 34 -4.07 -2.11 11.48
C TYR A 34 -2.95 -1.56 12.34
N GLY A 35 -2.02 -2.40 12.79
CA GLY A 35 -0.88 -2.00 13.60
C GLY A 35 -0.04 -0.93 12.91
N ALA A 36 0.24 -1.11 11.62
CA ALA A 36 0.98 -0.12 10.84
C ALA A 36 0.26 1.23 10.74
N GLY A 37 -1.04 1.22 10.44
CA GLY A 37 -1.84 2.44 10.42
C GLY A 37 -1.91 3.14 11.78
N LEU A 38 -2.08 2.38 12.86
CA LEU A 38 -2.15 2.90 14.23
C LEU A 38 -0.81 3.50 14.71
N ILE A 39 0.33 2.92 14.32
CA ILE A 39 1.65 3.50 14.62
C ILE A 39 1.78 4.87 13.97
N ALA A 40 1.40 5.00 12.70
CA ALA A 40 1.45 6.28 12.00
C ALA A 40 0.48 7.29 12.62
N LEU A 41 -0.74 6.88 12.95
CA LEU A 41 -1.73 7.71 13.65
C LEU A 41 -1.20 8.21 15.01
N ALA A 42 -0.56 7.36 15.79
CA ALA A 42 0.03 7.73 17.07
C ALA A 42 1.14 8.78 16.89
N PHE A 43 1.94 8.67 15.82
CA PHE A 43 3.01 9.62 15.52
C PHE A 43 2.47 11.03 15.20
N TYR A 44 1.41 11.14 14.41
CA TYR A 44 0.77 12.44 14.14
C TYR A 44 -0.03 12.98 15.33
N SER A 45 -0.58 12.09 16.16
CA SER A 45 -1.19 12.48 17.43
C SER A 45 -0.14 13.09 18.37
N TYR A 46 1.06 12.51 18.43
CA TYR A 46 2.19 13.09 19.15
C TYR A 46 2.59 14.46 18.59
N PHE A 47 2.67 14.61 17.26
CA PHE A 47 2.97 15.92 16.64
C PHE A 47 1.94 17.00 17.01
N PHE A 48 0.65 16.63 17.05
CA PHE A 48 -0.42 17.53 17.47
C PHE A 48 -0.26 17.97 18.93
N LEU A 49 -0.05 17.01 19.84
CA LEU A 49 0.08 17.28 21.27
C LEU A 49 1.31 18.13 21.59
N MET A 50 2.43 17.88 20.91
CA MET A 50 3.69 18.58 21.12
C MET A 50 3.83 19.86 20.30
N LYS A 51 2.84 20.18 19.44
CA LYS A 51 2.86 21.33 18.53
C LYS A 51 4.16 21.42 17.72
N ILE A 52 4.63 20.28 17.20
CA ILE A 52 5.89 20.18 16.45
C ILE A 52 5.86 21.07 15.20
N TYR A 53 4.71 21.14 14.54
CA TYR A 53 4.51 21.94 13.34
C TYR A 53 3.45 23.03 13.57
N PRO A 54 3.57 24.19 12.90
CA PRO A 54 2.60 25.29 12.99
C PRO A 54 1.34 25.01 12.15
N TRP A 55 0.77 23.82 12.28
CA TRP A 55 -0.42 23.38 11.56
C TRP A 55 -1.69 23.66 12.36
N ASN A 56 -2.79 23.90 11.64
CA ASN A 56 -4.12 23.95 12.21
C ASN A 56 -4.60 22.55 12.64
N SER A 57 -5.54 22.46 13.58
CA SER A 57 -6.06 21.17 14.06
C SER A 57 -6.63 20.29 12.94
N TRP A 58 -7.26 20.89 11.92
CA TRP A 58 -7.77 20.14 10.76
C TRP A 58 -6.64 19.56 9.89
N GLN A 59 -5.48 20.23 9.81
CA GLN A 59 -4.30 19.73 9.11
C GLN A 59 -3.72 18.52 9.83
N TYR A 60 -3.70 18.52 11.17
CA TYR A 60 -3.32 17.34 11.95
C TYR A 60 -4.28 16.16 11.75
N LEU A 61 -5.59 16.42 11.72
CA LEU A 61 -6.59 15.39 11.41
C LEU A 61 -6.38 14.82 9.99
N LEU A 62 -6.22 15.68 8.99
CA LEU A 62 -5.97 15.25 7.62
C LEU A 62 -4.67 14.45 7.51
N ALA A 63 -3.58 14.94 8.11
CA ALA A 63 -2.29 14.26 8.13
C ALA A 63 -2.40 12.88 8.79
N SER A 64 -3.15 12.76 9.89
CA SER A 64 -3.42 11.50 10.58
C SER A 64 -4.17 10.50 9.71
N LEU A 65 -5.20 10.95 8.98
CA LEU A 65 -5.96 10.10 8.06
C LEU A 65 -5.10 9.61 6.89
N LEU A 66 -4.34 10.51 6.26
CA LEU A 66 -3.40 10.15 5.18
C LEU A 66 -2.32 9.19 5.69
N ALA A 67 -1.80 9.44 6.89
CA ALA A 67 -0.77 8.60 7.49
C ALA A 67 -1.28 7.20 7.79
N PHE A 68 -2.49 7.08 8.35
CA PHE A 68 -3.15 5.80 8.59
C PHE A 68 -3.37 5.03 7.28
N ASP A 69 -3.89 5.68 6.24
CA ASP A 69 -4.10 5.05 4.93
C ASP A 69 -2.77 4.59 4.29
N ILE A 70 -1.77 5.46 4.25
CA ILE A 70 -0.51 5.16 3.56
C ILE A 70 0.26 4.07 4.32
N ALA A 71 0.42 4.20 5.64
CA ALA A 71 1.15 3.23 6.44
C ALA A 71 0.41 1.89 6.55
N GLY A 72 -0.89 1.92 6.83
CA GLY A 72 -1.72 0.71 6.88
C GLY A 72 -1.78 0.04 5.52
N GLY A 73 -2.07 0.80 4.47
CA GLY A 73 -2.14 0.32 3.09
C GLY A 73 -0.81 -0.21 2.57
N LEU A 74 0.33 0.36 2.99
CA LEU A 74 1.67 -0.16 2.67
C LEU A 74 1.80 -1.61 3.10
N VAL A 75 1.46 -1.91 4.35
CA VAL A 75 1.54 -3.26 4.90
C VAL A 75 0.44 -4.14 4.31
N CYS A 76 -0.79 -3.63 4.23
CA CYS A 76 -1.92 -4.37 3.68
C CYS A 76 -1.69 -4.85 2.25
N ASN A 77 -1.17 -4.00 1.36
CA ASN A 77 -0.91 -4.39 -0.02
C ASN A 77 0.18 -5.46 -0.14
N CYS A 78 1.05 -5.62 0.86
CA CYS A 78 2.04 -6.70 0.92
C CYS A 78 1.47 -8.01 1.48
N LEU A 79 0.23 -8.04 2.00
CA LEU A 79 -0.37 -9.26 2.56
C LEU A 79 -0.69 -10.27 1.46
N ASN A 80 -0.51 -11.55 1.77
CA ASN A 80 -0.88 -12.64 0.87
C ASN A 80 -2.37 -12.58 0.49
N SER A 81 -3.24 -12.18 1.42
CA SER A 81 -4.67 -11.94 1.14
C SER A 81 -4.93 -10.83 0.13
N CYS A 82 -4.24 -9.69 0.23
CA CYS A 82 -4.35 -8.63 -0.78
C CYS A 82 -3.80 -9.06 -2.14
N LYS A 83 -2.67 -9.79 -2.17
CA LYS A 83 -2.11 -10.32 -3.43
C LYS A 83 -3.11 -11.22 -4.14
N ARG A 84 -3.76 -12.15 -3.41
CA ARG A 84 -4.86 -12.95 -3.99
C ARG A 84 -5.99 -12.08 -4.51
N PHE A 85 -6.47 -11.16 -3.68
CA PHE A 85 -7.63 -10.35 -4.00
C PHE A 85 -7.40 -9.49 -5.25
N TYR A 86 -6.30 -8.74 -5.31
CA TYR A 86 -6.05 -7.79 -6.39
C TYR A 86 -5.45 -8.40 -7.66
N SER A 87 -4.71 -9.52 -7.56
CA SER A 87 -4.07 -10.14 -8.73
C SER A 87 -4.89 -11.26 -9.38
N THR A 88 -6.03 -11.64 -8.81
CA THR A 88 -6.94 -12.62 -9.44
C THR A 88 -8.13 -11.94 -10.11
N SER A 89 -8.75 -12.66 -11.04
CA SER A 89 -9.99 -12.23 -11.68
C SER A 89 -11.11 -11.97 -10.66
N LEU A 90 -12.11 -11.20 -11.10
CA LEU A 90 -13.32 -10.99 -10.31
C LEU A 90 -13.97 -12.32 -9.93
N GLN A 91 -14.28 -12.49 -8.65
CA GLN A 91 -15.03 -13.63 -8.15
C GLN A 91 -16.53 -13.39 -8.37
N SER A 92 -17.32 -14.47 -8.47
CA SER A 92 -18.78 -14.37 -8.67
C SER A 92 -19.49 -13.61 -7.55
N GLU A 93 -18.96 -13.68 -6.33
CA GLU A 93 -19.45 -12.98 -5.14
C GLU A 93 -19.15 -11.47 -5.15
N GLU A 94 -18.23 -11.00 -6.02
CA GLU A 94 -17.78 -9.61 -6.08
C GLU A 94 -18.63 -8.77 -7.07
N THR A 95 -19.83 -8.39 -6.62
CA THR A 95 -20.79 -7.63 -7.44
C THR A 95 -20.57 -6.12 -7.44
N SER A 96 -19.84 -5.58 -6.44
CA SER A 96 -19.63 -4.15 -6.25
C SER A 96 -18.82 -3.51 -7.39
N ILE A 97 -19.33 -2.39 -7.94
CA ILE A 97 -18.63 -1.58 -8.96
C ILE A 97 -17.28 -1.09 -8.44
N THR A 98 -17.20 -0.74 -7.15
CA THR A 98 -15.98 -0.25 -6.50
C THR A 98 -14.89 -1.32 -6.53
N VAL A 99 -15.24 -2.57 -6.24
CA VAL A 99 -14.29 -3.70 -6.30
C VAL A 99 -13.78 -3.87 -7.72
N ARG A 100 -14.68 -3.82 -8.71
CA ARG A 100 -14.32 -3.93 -10.14
C ARG A 100 -13.35 -2.84 -10.59
N LEU A 101 -13.49 -1.64 -10.06
CA LEU A 101 -12.59 -0.52 -10.36
C LEU A 101 -11.25 -0.66 -9.63
N LEU A 102 -11.26 -0.98 -8.34
CA LEU A 102 -10.04 -1.09 -7.54
C LEU A 102 -9.15 -2.28 -7.94
N LYS A 103 -9.73 -3.36 -8.48
CA LYS A 103 -8.96 -4.46 -9.09
C LYS A 103 -8.28 -4.09 -10.40
N ARG A 104 -8.65 -2.97 -11.02
CA ARG A 104 -7.90 -2.43 -12.16
C ARG A 104 -6.71 -1.65 -11.60
N HIS A 105 -5.53 -2.26 -11.64
CA HIS A 105 -4.28 -1.69 -11.14
C HIS A 105 -4.02 -0.23 -11.53
N TRP A 106 -4.34 0.16 -12.77
CA TRP A 106 -4.19 1.54 -13.23
C TRP A 106 -5.13 2.50 -12.49
N PHE A 107 -6.39 2.12 -12.26
CA PHE A 107 -7.37 2.95 -11.58
C PHE A 107 -6.99 3.11 -10.10
N PHE A 108 -6.56 2.01 -9.48
CA PHE A 108 -6.02 2.04 -8.12
C PHE A 108 -4.88 3.04 -8.01
N THR A 109 -3.95 3.09 -8.97
CA THR A 109 -2.83 4.05 -8.94
C THR A 109 -3.30 5.50 -9.12
N ILE A 110 -4.24 5.78 -10.03
CA ILE A 110 -4.71 7.15 -10.32
C ILE A 110 -5.41 7.80 -9.12
N ILE A 111 -6.20 7.03 -8.35
CA ILE A 111 -6.91 7.60 -7.20
C ILE A 111 -5.99 7.98 -6.03
N HIS A 112 -4.72 7.53 -6.03
CA HIS A 112 -3.76 7.87 -4.97
C HIS A 112 -3.13 9.26 -5.20
N ILE A 113 -3.98 10.28 -5.07
CA ILE A 113 -3.64 11.71 -5.21
C ILE A 113 -2.99 12.32 -3.95
N HIS A 114 -2.50 11.49 -3.02
CA HIS A 114 -1.89 11.92 -1.75
C HIS A 114 -0.81 13.00 -1.93
N PRO A 115 0.13 12.91 -2.90
CA PRO A 115 1.12 13.97 -3.10
C PRO A 115 0.51 15.33 -3.46
N LEU A 116 -0.61 15.34 -4.20
CA LEU A 116 -1.34 16.57 -4.56
C LEU A 116 -2.03 17.15 -3.33
N ILE A 117 -2.70 16.31 -2.53
CA ILE A 117 -3.37 16.74 -1.29
C ILE A 117 -2.36 17.39 -0.34
N ILE A 118 -1.21 16.74 -0.10
CA ILE A 118 -0.23 17.29 0.85
C ILE A 118 0.39 18.59 0.35
N GLN A 119 0.63 18.72 -0.96
CA GLN A 119 1.12 19.96 -1.54
C GLN A 119 0.11 21.10 -1.36
N CYS A 120 -1.16 20.86 -1.66
CA CYS A 120 -2.21 21.88 -1.55
C CYS A 120 -2.51 22.28 -0.10
N CYS A 121 -2.47 21.33 0.83
CA CYS A 121 -2.87 21.56 2.22
C CYS A 121 -1.72 21.96 3.16
N PHE A 122 -0.46 21.62 2.84
CA PHE A 122 0.69 21.82 3.73
C PHE A 122 1.88 22.52 3.06
N GLY A 123 1.86 22.69 1.74
CA GLY A 123 2.90 23.42 1.03
C GLY A 123 2.89 24.91 1.34
N SER A 124 4.07 25.51 1.53
CA SER A 124 4.22 26.95 1.79
C SER A 124 4.00 27.84 0.55
N SER A 125 3.82 27.24 -0.63
CA SER A 125 3.49 27.92 -1.88
C SER A 125 2.44 27.13 -2.66
N TYR A 126 1.41 27.82 -3.16
CA TYR A 126 0.39 27.28 -4.05
C TYR A 126 0.96 26.77 -5.40
N ILE A 127 2.20 27.15 -5.75
CA ILE A 127 2.89 26.82 -7.03
C ILE A 127 3.94 25.70 -6.84
N GLY A 128 3.90 24.95 -5.73
CA GLY A 128 4.90 23.91 -5.49
C GLY A 128 4.83 22.75 -6.49
N ILE A 129 5.95 22.50 -7.18
CA ILE A 129 6.12 21.38 -8.13
C ILE A 129 6.11 20.01 -7.45
N TYR A 130 6.25 19.93 -6.13
CA TYR A 130 6.43 18.68 -5.38
C TYR A 130 5.26 17.71 -5.59
N GLY A 131 4.02 18.15 -5.36
CA GLY A 131 2.84 17.29 -5.48
C GLY A 131 2.63 16.79 -6.91
N ILE A 132 2.79 17.69 -7.89
CA ILE A 132 2.66 17.39 -9.32
C ILE A 132 3.74 16.40 -9.76
N PHE A 133 5.00 16.68 -9.42
CA PHE A 133 6.13 15.82 -9.75
C PHE A 133 5.92 14.41 -9.20
N TRP A 134 5.62 14.28 -7.91
CA TRP A 134 5.50 12.97 -7.28
C TRP A 134 4.27 12.20 -7.73
N TYR A 135 3.16 12.90 -8.03
CA TYR A 135 2.00 12.27 -8.63
C TYR A 135 2.36 11.65 -9.98
N PHE A 136 2.97 12.42 -10.89
CA PHE A 136 3.36 11.89 -12.20
C PHE A 136 4.45 10.82 -12.10
N ALA A 137 5.43 10.98 -11.22
CA ALA A 137 6.48 9.97 -11.00
C ALA A 137 5.88 8.64 -10.52
N LEU A 138 4.85 8.67 -9.66
CA LEU A 138 4.12 7.48 -9.23
C LEU A 138 3.38 6.82 -10.41
N GLN A 139 2.65 7.61 -11.21
CA GLN A 139 1.93 7.08 -12.38
C GLN A 139 2.89 6.47 -13.42
N SER A 140 4.02 7.14 -13.70
CA SER A 140 5.05 6.62 -14.61
C SER A 140 5.68 5.33 -14.09
N SER A 141 6.01 5.27 -12.79
CA SER A 141 6.58 4.06 -12.18
C SER A 141 5.59 2.88 -12.22
N ALA A 142 4.32 3.15 -11.94
CA ALA A 142 3.27 2.15 -12.05
C ALA A 142 3.12 1.62 -13.48
N PHE A 143 3.12 2.52 -14.47
CA PHE A 143 3.07 2.14 -15.87
C PHE A 143 4.25 1.26 -16.28
N ILE A 144 5.48 1.63 -15.89
CA ILE A 144 6.70 0.87 -16.17
C ILE A 144 6.60 -0.55 -15.58
N VAL A 145 6.18 -0.68 -14.32
CA VAL A 145 6.05 -2.00 -13.67
C VAL A 145 4.96 -2.85 -14.34
N MET A 146 3.80 -2.28 -14.67
CA MET A 146 2.73 -3.00 -15.37
C MET A 146 3.13 -3.48 -16.77
N LYS A 147 4.08 -2.80 -17.44
CA LYS A 147 4.62 -3.22 -18.75
C LYS A 147 5.81 -4.17 -18.64
N THR A 148 6.35 -4.34 -17.45
CA THR A 148 7.49 -5.22 -17.20
C THR A 148 7.04 -6.69 -17.15
N PRO A 149 7.76 -7.63 -17.81
CA PRO A 149 7.46 -9.06 -17.71
C PRO A 149 7.44 -9.53 -16.25
N LEU A 150 6.55 -10.47 -15.92
CA LEU A 150 6.29 -10.90 -14.54
C LEU A 150 7.55 -11.24 -13.73
N TYR A 151 8.50 -11.96 -14.33
CA TYR A 151 9.75 -12.35 -13.67
C TYR A 151 10.68 -11.17 -13.31
N LEU A 152 10.48 -9.99 -13.94
CA LEU A 152 11.23 -8.75 -13.68
C LEU A 152 10.41 -7.71 -12.90
N GLN A 153 9.14 -7.95 -12.62
CA GLN A 153 8.30 -6.95 -11.94
C GLN A 153 8.82 -6.59 -10.55
N ARG A 154 9.23 -7.59 -9.76
CA ARG A 154 9.85 -7.39 -8.43
C ARG A 154 11.08 -6.48 -8.48
N PRO A 155 12.15 -6.81 -9.22
CA PRO A 155 13.34 -5.95 -9.29
C PRO A 155 13.04 -4.58 -9.91
N MET A 156 12.15 -4.48 -10.90
CA MET A 156 11.77 -3.19 -11.48
C MET A 156 11.03 -2.30 -10.47
N ALA A 157 10.07 -2.86 -9.73
CA ALA A 157 9.35 -2.12 -8.69
C ALA A 157 10.30 -1.62 -7.59
N MET A 158 11.27 -2.46 -7.19
CA MET A 158 12.30 -2.06 -6.23
C MET A 158 13.22 -0.96 -6.77
N LEU A 159 13.59 -1.02 -8.06
CA LEU A 159 14.36 0.05 -8.70
C LEU A 159 13.58 1.38 -8.69
N CYS A 160 12.29 1.36 -9.03
CA CYS A 160 11.43 2.54 -8.95
C CYS A 160 11.34 3.09 -7.51
N CYS A 161 11.20 2.22 -6.50
CA CYS A 161 11.18 2.62 -5.10
C CYS A 161 12.53 3.24 -4.66
N LEU A 162 13.66 2.67 -5.09
CA LEU A 162 14.99 3.21 -4.82
C LEU A 162 15.16 4.60 -5.44
N ILE A 163 14.77 4.78 -6.71
CA ILE A 163 14.83 6.08 -7.38
C ILE A 163 13.99 7.11 -6.62
N ALA A 164 12.76 6.76 -6.24
CA ALA A 164 11.89 7.64 -5.46
C ALA A 164 12.49 8.01 -4.10
N LEU A 165 13.09 7.04 -3.40
CA LEU A 165 13.80 7.29 -2.14
C LEU A 165 14.96 8.27 -2.34
N LEU A 166 15.84 8.02 -3.31
CA LEU A 166 17.00 8.88 -3.56
C LEU A 166 16.59 10.30 -3.96
N PHE A 167 15.59 10.43 -4.83
CA PHE A 167 15.07 11.74 -5.21
C PHE A 167 14.45 12.47 -4.02
N ASN A 168 13.65 11.78 -3.20
CA ASN A 168 13.03 12.36 -2.01
C ASN A 168 14.04 12.75 -0.93
N SER A 169 15.17 12.04 -0.82
CA SER A 169 16.21 12.32 0.16
C SER A 169 17.18 13.42 -0.27
N TYR A 170 17.50 13.52 -1.56
CA TYR A 170 18.64 14.34 -2.01
C TYR A 170 18.30 15.40 -3.06
N ILE A 171 17.20 15.27 -3.78
CA ILE A 171 16.91 16.13 -4.95
C ILE A 171 15.69 17.01 -4.68
N ILE A 172 14.58 16.40 -4.28
CA ILE A 172 13.31 17.06 -4.05
C ILE A 172 13.07 17.07 -2.54
N ARG A 173 13.22 18.25 -1.94
CA ARG A 173 12.98 18.45 -0.52
C ARG A 173 11.53 18.09 -0.17
N ALA A 174 11.38 17.16 0.76
CA ALA A 174 10.08 16.79 1.29
C ALA A 174 9.46 17.91 2.13
N LEU A 175 8.14 17.92 2.19
CA LEU A 175 7.39 18.78 3.11
C LEU A 175 7.65 18.33 4.53
N ASN A 176 7.88 19.29 5.44
CA ASN A 176 8.13 19.01 6.84
C ASN A 176 7.01 18.14 7.42
N GLY A 177 7.35 17.07 8.13
CA GLY A 177 6.39 16.13 8.70
C GLY A 177 5.83 15.11 7.72
N PHE A 178 6.27 15.12 6.45
CA PHE A 178 5.90 14.14 5.42
C PHE A 178 7.13 13.55 4.69
N GLU A 179 8.30 13.60 5.32
CA GLU A 179 9.57 13.13 4.75
C GLU A 179 9.56 11.65 4.36
N TRP A 180 8.75 10.86 5.05
CA TRP A 180 8.59 9.42 4.86
C TRP A 180 7.53 9.05 3.81
N LEU A 181 6.66 10.00 3.43
CA LEU A 181 5.42 9.72 2.70
C LEU A 181 5.67 9.16 1.30
N ILE A 182 6.60 9.75 0.55
CA ILE A 182 6.88 9.35 -0.83
C ILE A 182 7.46 7.94 -0.90
N PRO A 183 8.53 7.59 -0.16
CA PRO A 183 9.01 6.22 -0.10
C PRO A 183 7.90 5.23 0.27
N ALA A 184 7.10 5.54 1.30
CA ALA A 184 6.03 4.66 1.75
C ALA A 184 4.92 4.49 0.69
N LEU A 185 4.53 5.56 0.01
CA LEU A 185 3.52 5.51 -1.05
C LEU A 185 4.00 4.68 -2.25
N PHE A 186 5.27 4.82 -2.64
CA PHE A 186 5.85 4.00 -3.71
C PHE A 186 5.89 2.53 -3.31
N ILE A 187 6.28 2.21 -2.07
CA ILE A 187 6.23 0.83 -1.57
C ILE A 187 4.78 0.33 -1.56
N LYS A 188 3.82 1.11 -1.06
CA LYS A 188 2.39 0.74 -1.01
C LYS A 188 1.83 0.37 -2.38
N ILE A 189 2.12 1.19 -3.39
CA ILE A 189 1.50 1.07 -4.72
C ILE A 189 2.39 0.26 -5.66
N VAL A 190 3.60 0.74 -5.91
CA VAL A 190 4.48 0.19 -6.96
C VAL A 190 4.96 -1.20 -6.59
N TYR A 191 5.39 -1.43 -5.35
CA TYR A 191 5.80 -2.75 -4.90
C TYR A 191 4.63 -3.58 -4.37
N GLY A 192 3.90 -3.06 -3.40
CA GLY A 192 2.85 -3.76 -2.68
C GLY A 192 1.67 -4.12 -3.57
N HIS A 193 1.09 -3.16 -4.27
CA HIS A 193 -0.14 -3.41 -5.03
C HIS A 193 0.09 -4.01 -6.42
N LEU A 194 1.06 -3.50 -7.18
CA LEU A 194 1.21 -3.86 -8.60
C LEU A 194 1.95 -5.18 -8.83
N VAL A 195 2.90 -5.52 -7.95
CA VAL A 195 3.72 -6.72 -8.15
C VAL A 195 2.91 -7.96 -7.77
N GLN A 196 2.74 -8.87 -8.73
CA GLN A 196 2.15 -10.17 -8.46
C GLN A 196 3.19 -11.09 -7.77
N GLU A 197 2.85 -11.60 -6.59
CA GLU A 197 3.67 -12.50 -5.79
C GLU A 197 2.84 -13.72 -5.36
N GLU A 198 3.50 -14.86 -5.18
CA GLU A 198 2.83 -16.07 -4.73
C GLU A 198 2.22 -15.88 -3.34
N PRO A 199 0.90 -16.08 -3.19
CA PRO A 199 0.22 -15.90 -1.92
C PRO A 199 0.28 -17.17 -1.09
N TYR A 200 1.02 -17.11 0.00
CA TYR A 200 1.14 -18.22 0.96
C TYR A 200 0.04 -18.18 2.01
N ARG A 201 -0.48 -19.36 2.38
CA ARG A 201 -1.44 -19.56 3.48
C ARG A 201 -0.87 -20.49 4.53
N PRO A 202 -1.18 -20.28 5.82
CA PRO A 202 -0.78 -21.21 6.86
C PRO A 202 -1.51 -22.55 6.68
N LEU A 203 -0.83 -23.66 6.94
CA LEU A 203 -1.47 -24.96 7.05
C LEU A 203 -2.41 -24.96 8.25
N THR A 204 -3.61 -25.49 8.05
CA THR A 204 -4.56 -25.78 9.13
C THR A 204 -4.58 -27.29 9.38
N GLU A 205 -4.93 -27.73 10.59
CA GLU A 205 -5.06 -29.17 10.91
C GLU A 205 -5.94 -29.92 9.90
N LYS A 206 -7.01 -29.28 9.43
CA LYS A 206 -7.90 -29.82 8.41
C LYS A 206 -7.20 -30.10 7.07
N HIS A 207 -6.19 -29.31 6.72
CA HIS A 207 -5.40 -29.49 5.49
C HIS A 207 -4.35 -30.60 5.67
N LEU A 208 -3.76 -30.71 6.86
CA LEU A 208 -2.82 -31.79 7.19
C LEU A 208 -3.51 -33.16 7.11
N ASN A 209 -4.74 -33.28 7.63
CA ASN A 209 -5.52 -34.52 7.59
C ASN A 209 -5.93 -34.94 6.16
N HIS A 210 -5.98 -34.01 5.21
CA HIS A 210 -6.29 -34.31 3.81
C HIS A 210 -5.07 -34.74 2.99
N LEU A 211 -3.86 -34.37 3.42
CA LEU A 211 -2.59 -34.76 2.79
C LEU A 211 -2.07 -36.11 3.33
N SER A 212 -2.59 -36.59 4.46
CA SER A 212 -2.22 -37.86 5.09
C SER A 212 -3.07 -39.06 4.66
N ASN A 213 -4.08 -38.84 3.82
CA ASN A 213 -4.97 -39.87 3.25
C ASN A 213 -4.74 -39.97 1.74
#